data_AF-S0FL97-F1
#
_entry.id   AF-S0FL97-F1
#
_cell.length_a   1.000
_cell.length_b   1.000
_cell.length_c   1.000
_cell.angle_alpha   90.00
_cell.angle_beta   90.00
_cell.angle_gamma   90.00
#
_symmetry.space_group_name_H-M   'P 1'
#
loop_
_entity.id
_entity.type
_entity.pdbx_description
1 polymer ?
#
loop_
_entity_poly.entity_id
_entity_poly.type
_entity_poly.pdbx_seq_one_letter_code
_entity_poly.pdbx_strand_id
1 'polypeptide(L)'
;MAGANNRYIHGSAAEKIRHEQQINTDSVNQSNYYDPYEQNAVLKSKKVARNNAKLKKRIMVNIFLIFGMCAVIMTRYAQISQMNYDNNNLSKQYVALQNENIRLSLEIEKAMSLQSIRDIAEAKLDMHAPEKSQIVYISVPRQDVTILAEKQESKLILMAKELGAGIQKFLNIFE
;
A
#
# COMPACT_ATOMS: atom_id res chain seq x y z
N MET A 1 59.64 37.89 -51.85
CA MET A 1 59.53 36.42 -51.77
C MET A 1 59.73 36.03 -50.32
N ALA A 2 58.65 35.66 -49.61
CA ALA A 2 58.70 35.23 -48.22
C ALA A 2 58.18 33.79 -48.14
N GLY A 3 59.06 32.86 -47.73
CA GLY A 3 58.78 31.43 -47.68
C GLY A 3 57.85 31.08 -46.52
N ALA A 4 56.77 30.35 -46.83
CA ALA A 4 55.92 29.73 -45.83
C ALA A 4 56.60 28.45 -45.32
N ASN A 5 57.13 28.50 -44.10
CA ASN A 5 57.72 27.35 -43.42
C ASN A 5 56.63 26.38 -42.93
N ASN A 6 56.33 25.33 -43.71
CA ASN A 6 55.54 24.21 -43.23
C ASN A 6 56.40 23.28 -42.37
N ARG A 7 56.27 23.39 -41.04
CA ARG A 7 56.87 22.43 -40.10
C ARG A 7 55.91 21.26 -39.91
N TYR A 8 56.27 20.10 -40.47
CA TYR A 8 55.56 18.85 -40.21
C TYR A 8 56.00 18.29 -38.87
N ILE A 9 55.06 18.14 -37.93
CA ILE A 9 55.30 17.50 -36.64
C ILE A 9 55.06 16.00 -36.79
N HIS A 10 56.12 15.21 -36.62
CA HIS A 10 56.04 13.75 -36.61
C HIS A 10 55.94 13.27 -35.16
N GLY A 11 54.76 12.79 -34.77
CA GLY A 11 54.49 12.19 -33.47
C GLY A 11 53.13 11.49 -33.45
N SER A 12 52.93 10.51 -32.55
CA SER A 12 51.70 9.70 -32.48
C SER A 12 50.48 10.46 -31.93
N ALA A 13 50.64 11.72 -31.56
CA ALA A 13 49.56 12.64 -31.20
C ALA A 13 49.23 13.52 -32.41
N ALA A 14 48.38 13.03 -33.31
CA ALA A 14 47.79 13.87 -34.34
C ALA A 14 46.92 14.94 -33.69
N GLU A 15 47.19 16.21 -33.98
CA GLU A 15 46.40 17.34 -33.51
C GLU A 15 44.96 17.20 -34.06
N LYS A 16 43.97 17.19 -33.15
CA LYS A 16 42.57 17.08 -33.53
C LYS A 16 42.14 18.40 -34.16
N ILE A 17 42.09 18.44 -35.50
CA ILE A 17 41.62 19.61 -36.26
C ILE A 17 40.22 20.00 -35.76
N ARG A 18 40.14 21.11 -35.02
CA ARG A 18 38.87 21.75 -34.65
C ARG A 18 38.33 22.42 -35.91
N HIS A 19 37.26 21.87 -36.48
CA HIS A 19 36.45 22.61 -37.44
C HIS A 19 35.60 23.61 -36.65
N GLU A 20 36.07 24.85 -36.55
CA GLU A 20 35.27 25.96 -36.04
C GLU A 20 34.19 26.30 -37.07
N GLN A 21 32.94 25.94 -36.77
CA GLN A 21 31.78 26.43 -37.50
C GLN A 21 31.55 27.89 -37.10
N GLN A 22 32.01 28.82 -37.93
CA GLN A 22 31.49 30.19 -37.90
C GLN A 22 30.12 30.18 -38.58
N ILE A 23 29.09 30.48 -37.81
CA ILE A 23 27.73 30.70 -38.30
C ILE A 23 27.73 32.08 -38.99
N ASN A 24 27.85 32.09 -40.31
CA ASN A 24 27.36 33.20 -41.12
C ASN A 24 26.35 32.63 -42.11
N THR A 25 25.11 33.04 -41.89
CA THR A 25 23.96 32.88 -42.78
C THR A 25 24.32 33.50 -44.13
N ASP A 26 23.90 32.85 -45.22
CA ASP A 26 23.99 33.33 -46.59
C ASP A 26 25.36 33.18 -47.28
N SER A 27 25.77 31.94 -47.54
CA SER A 27 26.53 31.56 -48.75
C SER A 27 26.61 30.05 -48.89
N VAL A 28 26.02 29.54 -49.98
CA VAL A 28 26.16 28.16 -50.45
C VAL A 28 27.62 27.94 -50.83
N ASN A 29 28.42 27.36 -49.92
CA ASN A 29 29.72 26.80 -50.24
C ASN A 29 29.89 25.47 -49.53
N GLN A 30 29.51 24.42 -50.24
CA GLN A 30 29.61 23.04 -49.82
C GLN A 30 31.09 22.66 -49.76
N SER A 31 31.71 22.89 -48.60
CA SER A 31 32.99 22.28 -48.27
C SER A 31 32.82 20.76 -48.39
N ASN A 32 33.55 20.16 -49.34
CA ASN A 32 33.61 18.72 -49.57
C ASN A 32 34.27 18.05 -48.35
N TYR A 33 33.52 17.93 -47.27
CA TYR A 33 33.92 17.22 -46.07
C TYR A 33 33.94 15.71 -46.39
N TYR A 34 35.14 15.13 -46.45
CA TYR A 34 35.31 13.70 -46.62
C TYR A 34 34.84 12.97 -45.35
N ASP A 35 33.67 12.32 -45.40
CA ASP A 35 33.27 11.33 -44.39
C ASP A 35 33.81 9.94 -44.80
N PRO A 36 34.82 9.40 -44.09
CA PRO A 36 35.38 8.08 -44.38
C PRO A 36 34.35 6.95 -44.33
N TYR A 37 33.23 7.15 -43.64
CA TYR A 37 32.16 6.16 -43.48
C TYR A 37 31.12 6.17 -44.60
N GLU A 38 31.06 7.22 -45.44
CA GLU A 38 30.14 7.26 -46.59
C GLU A 38 30.78 6.71 -47.87
N GLN A 39 32.07 6.97 -48.08
CA GLN A 39 32.77 6.51 -49.29
C GLN A 39 33.29 5.07 -49.20
N ASN A 40 33.63 4.58 -47.99
CA ASN A 40 34.23 3.26 -47.83
C ASN A 40 33.19 2.20 -47.40
N ALA A 41 32.87 1.25 -48.29
CA ALA A 41 31.85 0.23 -48.08
C ALA A 41 32.11 -0.67 -46.85
N VAL A 42 33.38 -0.94 -46.52
CA VAL A 42 33.76 -1.77 -45.37
C VAL A 42 33.54 -1.04 -44.05
N LEU A 43 33.86 0.26 -43.99
CA LEU A 43 33.64 1.07 -42.79
C LEU A 43 32.15 1.38 -42.55
N LYS A 44 31.39 1.60 -43.65
CA LYS A 44 29.94 1.78 -43.61
C LYS A 44 29.23 0.55 -43.04
N SER A 45 29.54 -0.64 -43.57
CA SER A 45 28.94 -1.90 -43.11
C SER A 45 29.29 -2.20 -41.64
N LYS A 46 30.53 -1.94 -41.19
CA LYS A 46 30.93 -2.09 -39.78
C LYS A 46 30.18 -1.13 -38.84
N LYS A 47 29.97 0.13 -39.25
CA LYS A 47 29.19 1.14 -38.50
C LYS A 47 27.72 0.73 -38.39
N VAL A 48 27.12 0.29 -39.49
CA VAL A 48 25.74 -0.21 -39.54
C VAL A 48 25.57 -1.46 -38.67
N ALA A 49 26.48 -2.43 -38.76
CA ALA A 49 26.45 -3.65 -37.93
C ALA A 49 26.52 -3.33 -36.43
N ARG A 50 27.40 -2.40 -36.03
CA ARG A 50 27.51 -1.95 -34.63
C ARG A 50 26.24 -1.24 -34.15
N ASN A 51 25.64 -0.40 -34.99
CA ASN A 51 24.40 0.30 -34.66
C ASN A 51 23.21 -0.67 -34.54
N ASN A 52 23.12 -1.65 -35.46
CA ASN A 52 22.10 -2.69 -35.43
C ASN A 52 22.24 -3.57 -34.18
N ALA A 53 23.46 -3.93 -33.77
CA ALA A 53 23.69 -4.67 -32.53
C ALA A 53 23.26 -3.88 -31.29
N LYS A 54 23.55 -2.57 -31.23
CA LYS A 54 23.08 -1.69 -30.15
C LYS A 54 21.55 -1.59 -30.12
N LEU A 55 20.91 -1.45 -31.29
CA LEU A 55 19.45 -1.39 -31.40
C LEU A 55 18.80 -2.70 -30.92
N LYS A 56 19.31 -3.86 -31.38
CA LYS A 56 18.84 -5.17 -30.93
C LYS A 56 18.96 -5.33 -29.42
N LYS A 57 20.08 -4.92 -28.81
CA LYS A 57 20.27 -4.95 -27.36
C LYS A 57 19.25 -4.07 -26.63
N ARG A 58 18.98 -2.86 -27.12
CA ARG A 58 17.96 -1.97 -26.53
C ARG A 58 16.57 -2.57 -26.59
N ILE A 59 16.19 -3.17 -27.72
CA ILE A 59 14.90 -3.85 -27.89
C ILE A 59 14.78 -5.02 -26.90
N MET A 60 15.80 -5.85 -26.79
CA MET A 60 15.80 -6.97 -25.83
C MET A 60 15.63 -6.48 -24.39
N VAL A 61 16.37 -5.43 -23.98
CA VAL A 61 16.23 -4.86 -22.64
C VAL A 61 14.82 -4.32 -22.39
N ASN A 62 14.21 -3.66 -23.37
CA ASN A 62 12.83 -3.17 -23.24
C ASN A 62 11.82 -4.31 -23.10
N ILE A 63 11.98 -5.41 -23.83
CA ILE A 63 11.12 -6.60 -23.71
C ILE A 63 11.25 -7.20 -22.31
N PHE A 64 12.48 -7.35 -21.80
CA PHE A 64 12.72 -7.84 -20.44
C PHE A 64 12.15 -6.90 -19.37
N LEU A 65 12.19 -5.58 -19.60
CA LEU A 65 11.60 -4.59 -18.70
C LEU A 65 10.08 -4.74 -18.63
N ILE A 66 9.41 -4.84 -19.79
CA ILE A 66 7.96 -5.05 -19.86
C ILE A 66 7.59 -6.40 -19.22
N PHE A 67 8.33 -7.46 -19.52
CA PHE A 67 8.12 -8.77 -18.93
C PHE A 67 8.27 -8.75 -17.39
N GLY A 68 9.32 -8.09 -16.89
CA GLY A 68 9.52 -7.90 -15.46
C GLY A 68 8.37 -7.13 -14.82
N MET A 69 7.85 -6.11 -15.48
CA MET A 69 6.68 -5.35 -15.01
C MET A 69 5.42 -6.23 -14.93
N CYS A 70 5.18 -7.05 -15.95
CA CYS A 70 4.09 -8.03 -15.94
C CYS A 70 4.23 -9.06 -14.80
N ALA A 71 5.46 -9.57 -14.56
CA ALA A 71 5.72 -10.49 -13.47
C ALA A 71 5.43 -9.86 -12.10
N VAL A 72 5.86 -8.60 -11.88
CA VAL A 72 5.55 -7.87 -10.64
C VAL A 72 4.03 -7.73 -10.47
N ILE A 73 3.31 -7.34 -11.51
CA ILE A 73 1.85 -7.22 -11.47
C ILE A 73 1.22 -8.56 -11.07
N MET A 74 1.64 -9.68 -11.68
CA MET A 74 1.14 -11.01 -11.35
C MET A 74 1.38 -11.39 -9.88
N THR A 75 2.58 -11.12 -9.34
CA THR A 75 2.87 -11.38 -7.92
C THR A 75 2.00 -10.55 -6.99
N ARG A 76 1.72 -9.29 -7.34
CA ARG A 76 0.80 -8.44 -6.57
C ARG A 76 -0.63 -8.98 -6.61
N TYR A 77 -1.10 -9.44 -7.77
CA TYR A 77 -2.42 -10.08 -7.88
C TYR A 77 -2.53 -11.34 -7.02
N ALA A 78 -1.50 -12.19 -6.99
CA ALA A 78 -1.48 -13.37 -6.13
C ALA A 78 -1.58 -12.99 -4.64
N GLN A 79 -0.82 -11.98 -4.21
CA GLN A 79 -0.90 -11.45 -2.83
C GLN A 79 -2.29 -10.90 -2.51
N ILE A 80 -2.88 -10.11 -3.40
CA ILE A 80 -4.24 -9.57 -3.25
C ILE A 80 -5.26 -10.70 -3.14
N SER A 81 -5.14 -11.75 -3.96
CA SER A 81 -6.05 -12.90 -3.88
C SER A 81 -5.94 -13.63 -2.55
N GLN A 82 -4.71 -13.81 -2.03
CA GLN A 82 -4.52 -14.43 -0.73
C GLN A 82 -5.15 -13.57 0.38
N MET A 83 -4.89 -12.26 0.37
CA MET A 83 -5.49 -11.33 1.34
C MET A 83 -7.02 -11.33 1.26
N ASN A 84 -7.60 -11.39 0.06
CA ASN A 84 -9.05 -11.51 -0.11
C ASN A 84 -9.59 -12.83 0.44
N TYR A 85 -8.86 -13.93 0.27
CA TYR A 85 -9.23 -15.22 0.84
C TYR A 85 -9.24 -15.16 2.37
N ASP A 86 -8.18 -14.60 2.96
CA ASP A 86 -8.05 -14.46 4.41
C ASP A 86 -9.16 -13.55 4.96
N ASN A 87 -9.44 -12.42 4.30
CA ASN A 87 -10.50 -11.50 4.70
C ASN A 87 -11.89 -12.15 4.60
N ASN A 88 -12.15 -12.94 3.55
CA ASN A 88 -13.39 -13.70 3.41
C ASN A 88 -13.52 -14.75 4.52
N ASN A 89 -12.43 -15.45 4.86
CA ASN A 89 -12.43 -16.41 5.95
C ASN A 89 -12.68 -15.74 7.31
N LEU A 90 -12.07 -14.58 7.54
CA LEU A 90 -12.28 -13.79 8.76
C LEU A 90 -13.73 -13.30 8.85
N SER A 91 -14.30 -12.82 7.74
CA SER A 91 -15.71 -12.42 7.63
C SER A 91 -16.65 -13.58 7.94
N LYS A 92 -16.38 -14.78 7.40
CA LYS A 92 -17.16 -15.99 7.71
C LYS A 92 -17.11 -16.34 9.19
N GLN A 93 -15.92 -16.29 9.80
CA GLN A 93 -15.76 -16.54 11.24
C GLN A 93 -16.51 -15.50 12.08
N TYR A 94 -16.45 -14.23 11.69
CA TYR A 94 -17.19 -13.16 12.35
C TYR A 94 -18.71 -13.40 12.29
N VAL A 95 -19.25 -13.72 11.11
CA VAL A 95 -20.67 -14.03 10.95
C VAL A 95 -21.07 -15.28 11.75
N ALA A 96 -20.23 -16.32 11.77
CA ALA A 96 -20.49 -17.51 12.58
C ALA A 96 -20.59 -17.18 14.07
N LEU A 97 -19.64 -16.39 14.59
CA LEU A 97 -19.63 -15.98 16.00
C LEU A 97 -20.82 -15.07 16.34
N GLN A 98 -21.20 -14.16 15.44
CA GLN A 98 -22.38 -13.32 15.61
C GLN A 98 -23.65 -14.16 15.67
N ASN A 99 -23.79 -15.14 14.78
CA ASN A 99 -24.93 -16.06 14.78
C ASN A 99 -24.98 -16.90 16.05
N GLU A 100 -23.82 -17.34 16.55
CA GLU A 100 -23.75 -18.05 17.82
C GLU A 100 -24.16 -17.17 19.00
N ASN A 101 -23.73 -15.91 19.04
CA ASN A 101 -24.14 -14.97 20.07
C ASN A 101 -25.66 -14.71 20.06
N ILE A 102 -26.25 -14.54 18.87
CA ILE A 102 -27.70 -14.41 18.71
C ILE A 102 -28.41 -15.68 19.19
N ARG A 103 -27.91 -16.87 18.79
CA ARG A 103 -28.47 -18.15 19.21
C ARG A 103 -28.46 -18.31 20.74
N LEU A 104 -27.34 -18.01 21.38
CA LEU A 104 -27.20 -18.04 22.83
C LEU A 104 -28.14 -17.05 23.51
N SER A 105 -28.29 -15.85 22.96
CA SER A 105 -29.22 -14.83 23.48
C SER A 105 -30.66 -15.31 23.41
N LEU A 106 -31.07 -15.91 22.28
CA LEU A 106 -32.40 -16.50 22.13
C LEU A 106 -32.62 -17.70 23.04
N GLU A 107 -31.59 -18.52 23.27
CA GLU A 107 -31.65 -19.65 24.20
C GLU A 107 -31.82 -19.19 25.64
N ILE A 108 -31.11 -18.12 26.05
CA ILE A 108 -31.30 -17.47 27.35
C ILE A 108 -32.72 -16.92 27.46
N GLU A 109 -33.21 -16.19 26.47
CA GLU A 109 -34.56 -15.64 26.48
C GLU A 109 -35.62 -16.74 26.58
N LYS A 110 -35.44 -17.84 25.84
CA LYS A 110 -36.30 -19.02 25.93
C LYS A 110 -36.23 -19.66 27.31
N ALA A 111 -35.03 -19.86 27.87
CA ALA A 111 -34.87 -20.44 29.20
C ALA A 111 -35.46 -19.55 30.30
N MET A 112 -35.38 -18.22 30.14
CA MET A 112 -35.96 -17.25 31.06
C MET A 112 -37.47 -17.03 30.83
N SER A 113 -38.03 -17.57 29.74
CA SER A 113 -39.47 -17.52 29.51
C SER A 113 -40.21 -18.28 30.60
N LEU A 114 -41.30 -17.68 31.11
CA LEU A 114 -42.13 -18.27 32.16
C LEU A 114 -42.62 -19.69 31.82
N GLN A 115 -42.79 -19.98 30.53
CA GLN A 115 -43.18 -21.31 30.07
C GLN A 115 -42.08 -22.35 30.32
N SER A 116 -40.83 -22.05 29.96
CA SER A 116 -39.73 -22.99 30.18
C SER A 116 -39.43 -23.18 31.68
N ILE A 117 -39.55 -22.10 32.45
CA ILE A 117 -39.43 -22.16 33.92
C ILE A 117 -40.54 -23.05 34.51
N ARG A 118 -41.78 -22.87 34.05
CA ARG A 118 -42.92 -23.70 34.48
C ARG A 118 -42.71 -25.17 34.13
N ASP A 119 -42.33 -25.47 32.89
CA ASP A 119 -42.13 -26.85 32.44
C ASP A 119 -41.03 -27.55 33.26
N ILE A 120 -39.94 -26.85 33.61
CA ILE A 120 -38.88 -27.39 34.47
C ILE A 120 -39.38 -27.56 35.92
N ALA A 121 -40.10 -26.57 36.46
CA ALA A 121 -40.63 -26.63 37.82
C ALA A 121 -41.62 -27.80 37.99
N GLU A 122 -42.54 -27.97 37.04
CA GLU A 122 -43.55 -29.03 37.09
C GLU A 122 -42.94 -30.40 36.76
N ALA A 123 -42.15 -30.53 35.69
CA ALA A 123 -41.70 -31.84 35.22
C ALA A 123 -40.46 -32.39 35.94
N LYS A 124 -39.56 -31.52 36.42
CA LYS A 124 -38.30 -31.95 37.07
C LYS A 124 -38.28 -31.75 38.57
N LEU A 125 -38.94 -30.70 39.06
CA LEU A 125 -38.95 -30.36 40.49
C LEU A 125 -40.25 -30.76 41.19
N ASP A 126 -41.21 -31.33 40.45
CA ASP A 126 -42.54 -31.73 40.96
C ASP A 126 -43.24 -30.57 41.69
N MET A 127 -42.98 -29.33 41.26
CA MET A 127 -43.62 -28.14 41.80
C MET A 127 -44.99 -27.97 41.18
N HIS A 128 -45.98 -27.61 42.00
CA HIS A 128 -47.32 -27.26 41.54
C HIS A 128 -47.63 -25.78 41.80
N ALA A 129 -48.54 -25.23 41.00
CA ALA A 129 -49.02 -23.87 41.22
C ALA A 129 -49.70 -23.76 42.60
N PRO A 130 -49.32 -22.79 43.44
CA PRO A 130 -49.89 -22.63 44.78
C PRO A 130 -51.36 -22.18 44.72
N GLU A 131 -52.15 -22.61 45.70
CA GLU A 131 -53.53 -22.16 45.86
C GLU A 131 -53.56 -20.72 46.43
N LYS A 132 -54.65 -19.98 46.19
CA LYS A 132 -54.80 -18.58 46.63
C LYS A 132 -54.58 -18.39 48.13
N SER A 133 -54.89 -19.39 48.94
CA SER A 133 -54.71 -19.42 50.39
C SER A 133 -53.24 -19.51 50.84
N GLN A 134 -52.34 -19.94 49.96
CA GLN A 134 -50.91 -20.14 50.25
C GLN A 134 -50.04 -18.93 49.87
N ILE A 135 -50.62 -17.88 49.29
CA ILE A 135 -49.90 -16.69 48.82
C ILE A 135 -49.83 -15.65 49.94
N VAL A 136 -48.61 -15.31 50.39
CA VAL A 136 -48.36 -14.25 51.38
C VAL A 136 -47.52 -13.15 50.75
N TYR A 137 -48.03 -11.91 50.78
CA TYR A 137 -47.32 -10.74 50.25
C TYR A 137 -46.40 -10.14 51.31
N ILE A 138 -45.12 -9.96 50.96
CA ILE A 138 -44.13 -9.26 51.80
C ILE A 138 -43.74 -7.92 51.16
N SER A 139 -43.62 -6.88 51.99
CA SER A 139 -43.13 -5.57 51.55
C SER A 139 -41.60 -5.60 51.48
N VAL A 140 -41.04 -5.42 50.28
CA VAL A 140 -39.59 -5.30 50.08
C VAL A 140 -39.24 -3.80 50.09
N PRO A 141 -38.43 -3.33 51.05
CA PRO A 141 -37.96 -1.95 51.05
C PRO A 141 -37.03 -1.73 49.84
N ARG A 142 -37.41 -0.80 48.96
CA ARG A 142 -36.58 -0.41 47.82
C ARG A 142 -35.38 0.36 48.32
N GLN A 143 -34.22 -0.29 48.39
CA GLN A 143 -32.95 0.43 48.46
C GLN A 143 -32.59 0.79 47.02
N ASP A 144 -32.90 2.01 46.62
CA ASP A 144 -32.52 2.55 45.32
C ASP A 144 -31.00 2.74 45.29
N VAL A 145 -30.27 1.66 44.97
CA VAL A 145 -28.83 1.73 44.71
C VAL A 145 -28.62 2.33 43.33
N THR A 146 -28.61 3.67 43.28
CA THR A 146 -28.13 4.39 42.11
C THR A 146 -26.62 4.20 42.03
N ILE A 147 -26.18 3.18 41.29
CA ILE A 147 -24.78 3.06 40.89
C ILE A 147 -24.57 4.13 39.82
N LEU A 148 -24.08 5.30 40.25
CA LEU A 148 -23.60 6.32 39.33
C LEU A 148 -22.46 5.69 38.54
N ALA A 149 -22.72 5.35 37.28
CA ALA A 149 -21.67 4.94 36.37
C ALA A 149 -20.64 6.09 36.34
N GLU A 150 -19.47 5.84 36.91
CA GLU A 150 -18.37 6.78 36.89
C GLU A 150 -18.10 7.12 35.43
N LYS A 151 -18.27 8.40 35.07
CA LYS A 151 -18.10 8.90 33.72
C LYS A 151 -16.65 8.66 33.32
N GLN A 152 -16.39 7.53 32.69
CA GLN A 152 -15.09 7.18 32.15
C GLN A 152 -14.83 8.14 30.99
N GLU A 153 -14.09 9.22 31.27
CA GLU A 153 -13.71 10.16 30.24
C GLU A 153 -13.00 9.38 29.14
N SER A 154 -13.53 9.47 27.91
CA SER A 154 -13.02 8.73 26.78
C SER A 154 -11.52 8.94 26.67
N LYS A 155 -10.77 7.84 26.50
CA LYS A 155 -9.29 7.83 26.40
C LYS A 155 -8.74 8.88 25.42
N LEU A 156 -9.55 9.29 24.44
CA LEU A 156 -9.24 10.35 23.48
C LEU A 156 -9.15 11.76 24.11
N ILE A 157 -10.01 12.09 25.06
CA ILE A 157 -9.96 13.40 25.77
C ILE A 157 -8.70 13.47 26.62
N LEU A 158 -8.34 12.36 27.28
CA LEU A 158 -7.12 12.26 28.08
C LEU A 158 -5.86 12.35 27.21
N MET A 159 -5.84 11.67 26.05
CA MET A 159 -4.74 11.77 25.08
C MET A 159 -4.61 13.17 24.46
N ALA A 160 -5.72 13.83 24.11
CA ALA A 160 -5.69 15.19 23.56
C ALA A 160 -5.14 16.19 24.59
N LYS A 161 -5.48 16.02 25.87
CA LYS A 161 -4.96 16.83 26.98
C LYS A 161 -3.47 16.60 27.20
N GLU A 162 -3.00 15.36 27.12
CA GLU A 162 -1.57 15.02 27.20
C GLU A 162 -0.77 15.58 26.00
N LEU A 163 -1.31 15.50 24.78
CA LEU A 163 -0.67 16.07 23.59
C LEU A 163 -0.54 17.60 23.69
N GLY A 164 -1.61 18.28 24.11
CA GLY A 164 -1.61 19.74 24.29
C GLY A 164 -0.60 20.20 25.34
N ALA A 165 -0.50 19.47 26.46
CA ALA A 165 0.51 19.75 27.48
C ALA A 165 1.95 19.48 27.00
N GLY A 166 2.15 18.46 26.17
CA GLY A 166 3.44 18.19 25.52
C GLY A 166 3.87 19.33 24.59
N ILE A 167 2.96 19.81 23.73
CA ILE A 167 3.23 20.92 22.80
C ILE A 167 3.61 22.20 23.56
N GLN A 168 2.91 22.53 24.64
CA GLN A 168 3.23 23.68 25.48
C GLN A 168 4.62 23.57 26.11
N LYS A 169 5.01 22.38 26.59
CA LYS A 169 6.37 22.15 27.10
C LYS A 169 7.44 22.29 26.01
N PHE A 170 7.17 21.82 24.79
CA PHE A 170 8.09 21.99 23.66
C PHE A 170 8.25 23.46 23.26
N LEU A 171 7.17 24.24 23.28
CA LEU A 171 7.23 25.67 22.95
C LEU A 171 8.06 26.46 23.97
N ASN A 172 7.90 26.18 25.27
CA ASN A 172 8.67 26.83 26.33
C ASN A 172 10.14 26.39 26.42
N ILE A 173 10.61 25.45 25.59
CA ILE A 173 12.02 25.05 25.50
C ILE A 173 12.78 25.86 24.44
N PHE A 174 12.05 26.49 23.50
CA PHE A 174 12.62 27.32 22.43
C PHE A 174 12.49 28.83 22.68
N GLU A 175 11.99 29.24 23.84
CA GLU A 175 11.97 30.61 24.36
C GLU A 175 12.95 30.73 25.54
#